data_AF-A0AAJ5QJT5-F1
#
_entry.id   AF-A0AAJ5QJT5-F1
#
_cell.length_a   1.000
_cell.length_b   1.000
_cell.length_c   1.000
_cell.angle_alpha   90.00
_cell.angle_beta   90.00
_cell.angle_gamma   90.00
#
_symmetry.space_group_name_H-M   'P 1'
#
loop_
_entity.id
_entity.type
_entity.pdbx_description
1 polymer ?
#
loop_
_entity_poly.entity_id
_entity_poly.type
_entity_poly.pdbx_seq_one_letter_code
_entity_poly.pdbx_strand_id
1 'polypeptide(L)'
;MRQAFRFHHDVGLADDHTHQPGWFDLVSMMIEGMRANADRAETEPFLYSMGESLAARYPLPDARTAQDRERDMNLQLARFSWGFVQLQPQDAAILLKLHALSADGGRGDAGF
;
A
#
# COMPACT_ATOMS: atom_id res chain seq x y z
N MET A 1 -16.18 28.27 -23.04
CA MET A 1 -16.10 28.99 -21.75
C MET A 1 -16.74 28.11 -20.68
N ARG A 2 -15.96 27.62 -19.70
CA ARG A 2 -16.43 26.81 -18.57
C ARG A 2 -16.50 27.70 -17.32
N GLN A 3 -17.72 27.92 -16.81
CA GLN A 3 -18.02 28.22 -15.40
C GLN A 3 -18.53 26.89 -14.79
N ALA A 4 -18.49 26.58 -13.51
CA ALA A 4 -17.85 27.10 -12.30
C ALA A 4 -18.27 26.08 -11.23
N PHE A 5 -17.35 25.51 -10.46
CA PHE A 5 -17.66 25.04 -9.11
C PHE A 5 -16.45 25.32 -8.25
N ARG A 6 -16.55 26.44 -7.54
CA ARG A 6 -15.58 26.90 -6.54
C ARG A 6 -16.10 26.41 -5.19
N PHE A 7 -15.37 25.51 -4.55
CA PHE A 7 -15.38 25.43 -3.09
C PHE A 7 -14.05 26.00 -2.60
N HIS A 8 -14.16 27.07 -1.83
CA HIS A 8 -13.08 27.78 -1.17
C HIS A 8 -12.88 27.09 0.18
N HIS A 9 -11.69 26.53 0.42
CA HIS A 9 -11.25 26.28 1.79
C HIS A 9 -9.78 26.68 1.91
N ASP A 10 -9.54 27.40 3.00
CA ASP A 10 -8.39 28.17 3.42
C ASP A 10 -6.99 27.62 3.14
N VAL A 11 -6.07 28.55 2.86
CA VAL A 11 -4.62 28.36 2.87
C VAL A 11 -4.16 28.56 4.31
N GLY A 12 -3.52 27.56 4.91
CA GLY A 12 -2.74 27.78 6.12
C GLY A 12 -2.68 26.59 7.07
N LEU A 13 -1.78 25.66 6.78
CA LEU A 13 -0.72 25.23 7.68
C LEU A 13 0.19 24.35 6.82
N ALA A 14 1.47 24.69 6.76
CA ALA A 14 2.46 23.71 6.38
C ALA A 14 2.38 22.64 7.46
N ASP A 15 1.66 21.56 7.17
CA ASP A 15 1.70 20.37 8.01
C ASP A 15 3.15 19.88 7.90
N ASP A 16 3.89 20.19 8.97
CA ASP A 16 5.14 19.56 9.30
C ASP A 16 4.88 18.06 9.22
N HIS A 17 5.30 17.42 8.12
CA HIS A 17 5.18 15.98 7.92
C HIS A 17 6.24 15.30 8.79
N THR A 18 6.09 15.48 10.10
CA THR A 18 6.84 14.75 11.11
C THR A 18 6.62 13.28 10.80
N HIS A 19 7.68 12.57 10.42
CA HIS A 19 7.70 11.10 10.51
C HIS A 19 7.11 10.76 11.87
N GLN A 20 5.90 10.22 11.89
CA GLN A 20 5.31 9.73 13.12
C GLN A 20 5.94 8.35 13.30
N PRO A 21 6.93 8.17 14.20
CA PRO A 21 7.43 6.84 14.52
C PRO A 21 6.23 5.98 14.90
N GLY A 22 5.98 4.95 14.10
CA GLY A 22 4.72 4.22 14.09
C GLY A 22 4.89 2.74 14.33
N TRP A 23 3.76 2.02 14.38
CA TRP A 23 3.78 0.56 14.42
C TRP A 23 4.48 -0.03 13.19
N PHE A 24 4.49 0.69 12.06
CA PHE A 24 5.18 0.29 10.84
C PHE A 24 6.70 0.25 11.03
N ASP A 25 7.30 1.21 11.74
CA ASP A 25 8.73 1.21 12.07
C ASP A 25 9.08 0.07 13.01
N LEU A 26 8.21 -0.20 14.00
CA LEU A 26 8.38 -1.33 14.90
C LEU A 26 8.37 -2.66 14.14
N VAL A 27 7.41 -2.87 13.23
CA VAL A 27 7.33 -4.08 12.40
C VAL A 27 8.52 -4.18 11.46
N SER A 28 8.93 -3.08 10.85
CA SER A 28 10.10 -3.03 9.95
C SER A 28 11.39 -3.37 10.71
N MET A 29 11.55 -2.86 11.93
CA MET A 29 12.67 -3.19 12.82
C MET A 29 12.66 -4.67 13.23
N MET A 30 11.49 -5.24 13.55
CA MET A 30 11.38 -6.67 13.87
C MET A 30 11.75 -7.56 12.68
N ILE A 31 11.28 -7.22 11.48
CA ILE A 31 11.59 -7.96 10.24
C ILE A 31 13.09 -7.86 9.93
N GLU A 32 13.69 -6.67 10.06
CA GLU A 32 15.12 -6.51 9.81
C GLU A 32 15.97 -7.22 10.87
N GLY A 33 15.56 -7.18 12.14
CA GLY A 33 16.17 -7.97 13.20
C GLY A 33 16.11 -9.46 12.92
N MET A 34 14.99 -9.97 12.40
CA MET A 34 14.87 -11.37 11.98
C MET A 34 15.86 -11.69 10.84
N ARG A 35 15.91 -10.87 9.79
CA ARG A 35 16.82 -11.04 8.64
C ARG A 35 18.29 -11.01 9.05
N ALA A 36 18.64 -10.23 10.07
CA ALA A 36 20.01 -10.15 10.58
C ALA A 36 20.44 -11.39 11.37
N ASN A 37 19.49 -12.18 11.89
CA ASN A 37 19.77 -13.31 12.79
C ASN A 37 19.42 -14.68 12.19
N ALA A 38 18.67 -14.73 11.09
CA ALA A 38 18.29 -15.94 10.39
C ALA A 38 18.84 -15.95 8.96
N ASP A 39 19.14 -17.13 8.43
CA ASP A 39 19.52 -17.25 7.04
C ASP A 39 18.38 -16.79 6.12
N ARG A 40 18.74 -16.23 4.97
CA ARG A 40 17.75 -15.76 3.97
C ARG A 40 16.78 -16.88 3.56
N ALA A 41 17.27 -18.13 3.53
CA ALA A 41 16.50 -19.31 3.20
C ALA A 41 15.35 -19.59 4.20
N GLU A 42 15.43 -19.07 5.42
CA GLU A 42 14.40 -19.25 6.46
C GLU A 42 13.50 -18.02 6.57
N THR A 43 14.05 -16.83 6.34
CA THR A 43 13.31 -15.56 6.51
C THR A 43 12.28 -15.32 5.41
N GLU A 44 12.60 -15.62 4.15
CA GLU A 44 11.64 -15.42 3.05
C GLU A 44 10.40 -16.33 3.17
N PRO A 45 10.51 -17.66 3.37
CA PRO A 45 9.35 -18.53 3.56
C PRO A 45 8.47 -18.11 4.74
N PHE A 46 9.09 -17.62 5.82
CA PHE A 46 8.35 -17.12 6.97
C PHE A 46 7.51 -15.88 6.61
N LEU A 47 8.08 -14.89 5.94
CA LEU A 47 7.34 -13.69 5.50
C LEU A 47 6.21 -14.05 4.53
N TYR A 48 6.43 -15.02 3.64
CA TYR A 48 5.36 -15.56 2.79
C TYR A 48 4.24 -16.19 3.62
N SER A 49 4.56 -17.04 4.60
CA SER A 49 3.57 -17.68 5.48
C SER A 49 2.75 -16.65 6.30
N MET A 50 3.40 -15.57 6.75
CA MET A 50 2.71 -14.46 7.43
C MET A 50 1.78 -13.72 6.47
N GLY A 51 2.19 -13.50 5.23
CA GLY A 51 1.36 -12.93 4.17
C GLY A 51 0.13 -13.79 3.86
N GLU A 52 0.30 -15.12 3.74
CA GLU A 52 -0.81 -16.06 3.56
C GLU A 52 -1.78 -16.03 4.74
N SER A 53 -1.26 -15.99 5.97
CA SER A 53 -2.07 -15.89 7.19
C SER A 53 -2.88 -14.59 7.23
N LEU A 54 -2.29 -13.48 6.78
CA LEU A 54 -2.99 -12.20 6.68
C LEU A 54 -4.09 -12.25 5.62
N ALA A 55 -3.80 -12.82 4.44
CA ALA A 55 -4.77 -12.98 3.37
C ALA A 55 -5.96 -13.86 3.79
N ALA A 56 -5.71 -14.93 4.55
CA ALA A 56 -6.76 -15.78 5.10
C ALA A 56 -7.65 -15.05 6.13
N ARG A 57 -7.07 -14.13 6.91
CA ARG A 57 -7.80 -13.34 7.92
C ARG A 57 -8.60 -12.19 7.31
N TYR A 58 -8.15 -11.64 6.20
CA TYR A 58 -8.78 -10.54 5.47
C TYR A 58 -9.04 -10.93 4.01
N PRO A 59 -9.95 -11.90 3.77
CA PRO A 59 -10.22 -12.38 2.42
C PRO A 59 -10.83 -11.26 1.57
N LEU A 60 -10.43 -11.22 0.30
CA LEU A 60 -11.08 -10.38 -0.69
C LEU A 60 -12.41 -11.02 -1.11
N PRO A 61 -13.46 -10.23 -1.36
CA PRO A 61 -14.69 -10.76 -1.93
C PRO A 61 -14.47 -11.25 -3.37
N ASP A 62 -15.41 -12.05 -3.86
CA ASP A 62 -15.42 -12.46 -5.26
C ASP A 62 -15.61 -11.25 -6.18
N ALA A 63 -14.68 -11.07 -7.11
CA ALA A 63 -14.69 -9.98 -8.07
C ALA A 63 -15.09 -10.50 -9.46
N ARG A 64 -15.97 -9.77 -10.16
CA ARG A 64 -16.41 -10.13 -11.52
C ARG A 64 -15.52 -9.54 -12.60
N THR A 65 -14.88 -8.42 -12.32
CA THR A 65 -14.00 -7.71 -13.25
C THR A 65 -12.64 -7.45 -12.61
N ALA A 66 -11.64 -7.15 -13.44
CA ALA A 66 -10.33 -6.72 -12.95
C ALA A 66 -10.44 -5.40 -12.15
N GLN A 67 -11.35 -4.51 -12.55
CA GLN A 67 -11.63 -3.24 -11.88
C GLN A 67 -12.23 -3.47 -10.48
N ASP A 68 -13.17 -4.42 -10.34
CA ASP A 68 -13.70 -4.80 -9.02
C ASP A 68 -12.58 -5.34 -8.13
N ARG A 69 -11.72 -6.21 -8.69
CA ARG A 69 -10.58 -6.77 -7.96
C ARG A 69 -9.60 -5.70 -7.51
N GLU A 70 -9.27 -4.74 -8.38
CA GLU A 70 -8.39 -3.62 -8.05
C GLU A 70 -8.98 -2.79 -6.89
N ARG A 71 -10.26 -2.46 -6.98
CA ARG A 71 -10.98 -1.72 -5.95
C ARG A 71 -10.92 -2.46 -4.61
N ASP A 72 -11.23 -3.75 -4.59
CA ASP A 72 -11.28 -4.53 -3.36
C ASP A 72 -9.90 -4.69 -2.72
N MET A 73 -8.85 -4.88 -3.54
CA MET A 73 -7.45 -4.87 -3.08
C MET A 73 -7.09 -3.52 -2.45
N ASN A 74 -7.43 -2.42 -3.12
CA ASN A 74 -7.14 -1.07 -2.64
C ASN A 74 -7.87 -0.72 -1.35
N LEU A 75 -9.09 -1.21 -1.17
CA LEU A 75 -9.82 -1.05 0.10
C LEU A 75 -9.13 -1.78 1.26
N GLN A 76 -8.55 -2.96 1.03
CA GLN A 76 -7.77 -3.64 2.07
C GLN A 76 -6.43 -2.95 2.33
N LEU A 77 -5.68 -2.59 1.27
CA LEU A 77 -4.40 -1.90 1.43
C LEU A 77 -4.54 -0.56 2.17
N ALA A 78 -5.63 0.17 1.92
CA ALA A 78 -5.92 1.43 2.61
C ALA A 78 -6.13 1.23 4.13
N ARG A 79 -6.69 0.10 4.57
CA ARG A 79 -6.89 -0.20 6.00
C ARG A 79 -5.58 -0.31 6.78
N PHE A 80 -4.53 -0.77 6.10
CA PHE A 80 -3.19 -0.90 6.67
C PHE A 80 -2.28 0.28 6.32
N SER A 81 -2.79 1.26 5.56
CA SER A 81 -1.98 2.35 5.02
C SER A 81 -0.78 1.85 4.21
N TRP A 82 -0.97 0.79 3.41
CA TRP A 82 0.08 0.19 2.58
C TRP A 82 0.11 0.71 1.14
N GLY A 83 -0.69 1.72 0.85
CA GLY A 83 -0.81 2.34 -0.47
C GLY A 83 -1.89 1.70 -1.32
N PHE A 84 -1.63 1.60 -2.62
CA PHE A 84 -2.60 1.12 -3.60
C PHE A 84 -1.92 0.34 -4.72
N VAL A 85 -2.69 -0.50 -5.40
CA VAL A 85 -2.30 -1.27 -6.56
C VAL A 85 -3.07 -0.82 -7.78
N GLN A 86 -2.42 -0.88 -8.93
CA GLN A 86 -3.06 -0.79 -10.25
C GLN A 86 -2.95 -2.14 -10.94
N LEU A 87 -4.09 -2.65 -11.41
CA LEU A 87 -4.19 -3.88 -12.17
C LEU A 87 -4.25 -3.54 -13.65
N GLN A 88 -3.31 -4.09 -14.42
CA GLN A 88 -3.30 -3.98 -15.88
C GLN A 88 -3.59 -5.36 -16.46
N PRO A 89 -4.82 -5.60 -16.95
CA PRO A 89 -5.14 -6.82 -17.69
C PRO A 89 -4.22 -6.94 -18.91
N GLN A 90 -3.66 -8.13 -19.11
CA GLN A 90 -2.93 -8.55 -20.30
C GLN A 90 -3.66 -9.76 -20.90
N ASP A 91 -3.25 -10.21 -22.09
CA ASP A 91 -3.97 -11.27 -22.82
C ASP A 91 -4.20 -12.55 -22.00
N ALA A 92 -3.22 -12.99 -21.22
CA ALA A 92 -3.32 -14.19 -20.36
C ALA A 92 -2.76 -13.97 -18.95
N ALA A 93 -2.62 -12.72 -18.52
CA ALA A 93 -2.03 -12.37 -17.24
C ALA A 93 -2.65 -11.08 -16.67
N ILE A 94 -2.40 -10.83 -15.40
CA ILE A 94 -2.68 -9.53 -14.78
C ILE A 94 -1.35 -9.02 -14.24
N LEU A 95 -0.93 -7.85 -14.71
CA LEU A 95 0.22 -7.16 -14.13
C LEU A 95 -0.27 -6.34 -12.93
N LEU A 96 0.32 -6.59 -11.76
CA LEU A 96 0.10 -5.78 -10.55
C LEU A 96 1.23 -4.77 -10.40
N LYS A 97 0.89 -3.48 -10.35
CA LYS A 97 1.82 -2.41 -9.97
C LYS A 97 1.44 -1.89 -8.59
N LEU A 98 2.25 -2.23 -7.59
CA LEU A 98 2.07 -1.75 -6.22
C LEU A 98 2.75 -0.39 -6.04
N HIS A 99 1.98 0.59 -5.62
CA HIS A 99 2.43 1.91 -5.20
C HIS A 99 2.36 1.96 -3.69
N ALA A 100 3.45 1.53 -3.04
CA ALA A 100 3.55 1.58 -1.59
C ALA A 100 3.51 3.03 -1.13
N LEU A 101 2.79 3.30 -0.03
CA LEU A 101 3.00 4.53 0.69
C LEU A 101 4.42 4.47 1.23
N SER A 102 5.27 5.36 0.73
CA SER A 102 6.59 5.53 1.30
C SER A 102 6.42 5.96 2.76
N ALA A 103 7.24 5.43 3.67
CA ALA A 103 7.10 5.65 5.12
C ALA A 103 7.18 7.13 5.52
N ASP A 104 7.61 7.99 4.59
CA ASP A 104 7.66 9.45 4.65
C ASP A 104 6.38 10.16 4.20
N GLY A 105 5.29 9.43 3.92
CA GLY A 105 4.03 10.05 3.51
C GLY A 105 4.12 10.68 2.11
N GLY A 106 4.53 9.89 1.12
CA GLY A 106 4.13 10.07 -0.28
C GLY A 106 4.30 11.50 -0.83
N ARG A 107 5.51 12.04 -0.83
CA ARG A 107 5.89 13.01 -1.86
C ARG A 107 6.61 12.27 -3.00
N GLY A 108 5.87 11.36 -3.63
CA GLY A 108 6.14 10.98 -5.01
C GLY A 108 5.85 12.21 -5.86
N ASP A 109 6.89 12.95 -6.18
CA ASP A 109 7.11 13.69 -7.41
C ASP A 109 6.21 13.24 -8.58
N ALA A 110 4.98 13.76 -8.61
CA ALA A 110 4.26 14.00 -9.85
C ALA A 110 4.97 15.15 -10.59
N GLY A 111 6.13 14.85 -11.15
CA GLY A 111 6.83 15.68 -12.12
C GLY A 111 6.37 15.33 -13.53
N PHE A 112 5.51 16.20 -14.07
CA PHE A 112 5.19 16.47 -15.50
C PHE A 112 4.95 15.30 -16.47
#